data_AF-A0A382GJK4-F1
#
_entry.id   AF-A0A382GJK4-F1
#
_cell.length_a   1.000
_cell.length_b   1.000
_cell.length_c   1.000
_cell.angle_alpha   90.00
_cell.angle_beta   90.00
_cell.angle_gamma   90.00
#
_symmetry.space_group_name_H-M   'P 1'
#
loop_
_entity.id
_entity.type
_entity.pdbx_description
1 polymer ?
#
loop_
_entity_poly.entity_id
_entity_poly.type
_entity_poly.pdbx_seq_one_letter_code
_entity_poly.pdbx_strand_id
1 'polypeptide(L)'
;MESAEINNYYLDPLAKEGVPGSSVLVLPLLYNPPTKIIAKTAKAYLTKLKAKIPDSVNKLIIADSSYFKFITRTTKVSDNYGSVVNGGLTGYTRHSCVYVPNYKSLFKQPENKQLIELGIKAIAGTGTAVLISSAEYGFQHGSDRELLDSLYKYPVLAADIETTGLDLEAEIVSIAFAWTKHDGVAIDLSINGIYYLKKFLETYKGKLVFHNGLFDAKLLIRSLWMKHAADHKGMMEGLQYFKDFDDTMIMAYLAKNATTKVSLRLKEVALEYVGNYAIEIQDIAKYTKAEILRYNLIDALATFYLWEKYYAETTSRPYLEIFQPSLYSLIKMMLVGLPMDSDRVQE
;
A
#
# COMPACT_ATOMS: atom_id res chain seq x y z
N MET A 1 -9.49 30.41 -22.60
CA MET A 1 -8.02 30.31 -22.57
C MET A 1 -7.70 29.17 -21.62
N GLU A 2 -7.39 28.00 -22.18
CA GLU A 2 -6.81 26.91 -21.38
C GLU A 2 -5.46 27.38 -20.86
N SER A 3 -5.24 27.26 -19.56
CA SER A 3 -3.98 27.69 -18.96
C SER A 3 -2.88 26.70 -19.35
N ALA A 4 -1.65 27.18 -19.55
CA ALA A 4 -0.51 26.33 -19.90
C ALA A 4 -0.34 25.15 -18.92
N GLU A 5 -0.76 25.31 -17.66
CA GLU A 5 -0.70 24.21 -16.69
C GLU A 5 -1.69 23.07 -16.97
N ILE A 6 -2.89 23.37 -17.50
CA ILE A 6 -3.86 22.31 -17.86
C ILE A 6 -3.30 21.45 -18.99
N ASN A 7 -2.64 22.08 -19.96
CA ASN A 7 -1.99 21.36 -21.05
C ASN A 7 -0.88 20.46 -20.50
N ASN A 8 0.07 21.05 -19.77
CA ASN A 8 1.25 20.34 -19.27
C ASN A 8 0.92 19.18 -18.33
N TYR A 9 -0.07 19.33 -17.44
CA TYR A 9 -0.34 18.35 -16.39
C TYR A 9 -1.49 17.38 -16.71
N TYR A 10 -2.36 17.68 -17.67
CA TYR A 10 -3.47 16.78 -18.01
C TYR A 10 -3.55 16.45 -19.50
N LEU A 11 -3.59 17.45 -20.39
CA LEU A 11 -3.85 17.18 -21.82
C LEU A 11 -2.66 16.51 -22.52
N ASP A 12 -1.43 16.95 -22.26
CA ASP A 12 -0.23 16.34 -22.85
C ASP A 12 -0.02 14.91 -22.35
N PRO A 13 -0.16 14.60 -21.04
CA PRO A 13 -0.16 13.21 -20.58
C PRO A 13 -1.29 12.38 -21.18
N LEU A 14 -2.51 12.91 -21.30
CA LEU A 14 -3.62 12.20 -21.97
C LEU A 14 -3.29 11.88 -23.44
N ALA A 15 -2.69 12.83 -24.17
CA ALA A 15 -2.29 12.63 -25.55
C ALA A 15 -1.23 11.53 -25.70
N LYS A 16 -0.30 11.44 -24.75
CA LYS A 16 0.70 10.34 -24.70
C LYS A 16 0.06 8.97 -24.49
N GLU A 17 -1.05 8.91 -23.75
CA GLU A 17 -1.85 7.71 -23.54
C GLU A 17 -2.91 7.49 -24.64
N GLY A 18 -2.82 8.22 -25.76
CA GLY A 18 -3.67 8.03 -26.94
C GLY A 18 -5.01 8.78 -26.91
N VAL A 19 -5.22 9.71 -25.98
CA VAL A 19 -6.42 10.56 -25.89
C VAL A 19 -6.08 11.98 -26.38
N PRO A 20 -6.38 12.35 -27.64
CA PRO A 20 -6.00 13.64 -28.20
C PRO A 20 -6.73 14.79 -27.49
N GLY A 21 -6.04 15.91 -27.26
CA GLY A 21 -6.63 17.08 -26.58
C GLY A 21 -7.90 17.62 -27.24
N SER A 22 -8.03 17.48 -28.58
CA SER A 22 -9.24 17.83 -29.32
C SER A 22 -10.50 17.02 -28.95
N SER A 23 -10.32 15.86 -28.32
CA SER A 23 -11.40 15.01 -27.80
C SER A 23 -11.75 15.30 -26.34
N VAL A 24 -11.05 16.24 -25.69
CA VAL A 24 -11.21 16.57 -24.27
C VAL A 24 -12.00 17.87 -24.13
N LEU A 25 -13.05 17.83 -23.31
CA LEU A 25 -13.81 19.02 -22.90
C LEU A 25 -13.43 19.40 -21.47
N VAL A 26 -12.82 20.58 -21.30
CA VAL A 26 -12.49 21.12 -19.98
C VAL A 26 -13.64 21.95 -19.45
N LEU A 27 -14.16 21.57 -18.28
CA LEU A 27 -15.23 22.31 -17.59
C LEU A 27 -14.77 22.78 -16.20
N PRO A 28 -15.07 24.03 -15.81
CA PRO A 28 -14.69 24.54 -14.50
C PRO A 28 -15.54 23.91 -13.39
N LEU A 29 -15.00 23.88 -12.17
CA LEU A 29 -15.72 23.53 -10.95
C LEU A 29 -16.05 24.80 -10.14
N LEU A 30 -17.17 24.77 -9.41
CA LEU A 30 -17.62 25.90 -8.62
C LEU A 30 -17.11 25.80 -7.17
N TYR A 31 -16.36 26.81 -6.75
CA TYR A 31 -15.91 26.97 -5.39
C TYR A 31 -16.67 28.12 -4.73
N ASN A 32 -16.96 28.00 -3.43
CA ASN A 32 -17.68 29.05 -2.69
C ASN A 32 -16.70 30.21 -2.37
N PRO A 33 -15.69 30.02 -1.50
CA PRO A 33 -14.41 30.69 -1.58
C PRO A 33 -13.38 29.80 -2.32
N PRO A 34 -12.21 30.33 -2.76
CA PRO A 34 -11.26 29.62 -3.64
C PRO A 34 -10.78 28.24 -3.17
N THR A 35 -10.95 27.92 -1.90
CA THR A 35 -10.44 26.69 -1.26
C THR A 35 -11.54 25.80 -0.67
N LYS A 36 -12.82 26.21 -0.70
CA LYS A 36 -13.90 25.49 -0.01
C LYS A 36 -15.09 25.24 -0.92
N ILE A 37 -15.60 24.01 -0.82
CA ILE A 37 -16.78 23.55 -1.53
C ILE A 37 -17.89 23.31 -0.51
N ILE A 38 -19.04 23.96 -0.68
CA ILE A 38 -20.23 23.70 0.11
C ILE A 38 -21.09 22.69 -0.64
N ALA A 39 -21.38 21.54 -0.02
CA ALA A 39 -22.07 20.42 -0.65
C ALA A 39 -23.40 20.80 -1.33
N LYS A 40 -24.21 21.67 -0.69
CA LYS A 40 -25.47 22.16 -1.28
C LYS A 40 -25.23 22.90 -2.60
N THR A 41 -24.29 23.83 -2.61
CA THR A 41 -23.93 24.62 -3.80
C THR A 41 -23.32 23.73 -4.89
N ALA A 42 -22.43 22.82 -4.51
CA ALA A 42 -21.77 21.89 -5.43
C ALA A 42 -22.78 20.98 -6.13
N LYS A 43 -23.73 20.40 -5.38
CA LYS A 43 -24.78 19.54 -5.94
C LYS A 43 -25.70 20.28 -6.89
N ALA A 44 -26.10 21.52 -6.56
CA ALA A 44 -26.88 22.36 -7.47
C ALA A 44 -26.09 22.72 -8.74
N TYR A 45 -24.78 22.94 -8.61
CA TYR A 45 -23.90 23.19 -9.75
C TYR A 45 -23.74 21.96 -10.64
N LEU A 46 -23.64 20.76 -10.06
CA LEU A 46 -23.56 19.50 -10.82
C LEU A 46 -24.76 19.29 -11.75
N THR A 47 -25.96 19.73 -11.35
CA THR A 47 -27.14 19.70 -12.23
C THR A 47 -26.95 20.59 -13.46
N LYS A 48 -26.38 21.80 -13.29
CA LYS A 48 -26.07 22.72 -14.39
C LYS A 48 -24.91 22.21 -15.25
N LEU A 49 -23.90 21.64 -14.61
CA LEU A 49 -22.72 21.10 -15.28
C LEU A 49 -23.08 19.92 -16.18
N LYS A 50 -24.02 19.07 -15.73
CA LYS A 50 -24.49 17.92 -16.50
C LYS A 50 -25.06 18.33 -17.86
N ALA A 51 -25.79 19.44 -17.93
CA ALA A 51 -26.33 19.97 -19.19
C ALA A 51 -25.24 20.46 -20.17
N LYS A 52 -24.01 20.69 -19.69
CA LYS A 52 -22.86 21.07 -20.51
C LYS A 52 -22.00 19.90 -20.96
N ILE A 53 -22.25 18.69 -20.45
CA ILE A 53 -21.52 17.47 -20.82
C ILE A 53 -22.24 16.82 -22.00
N PRO A 54 -21.64 16.77 -23.21
CA PRO A 54 -22.26 16.15 -24.38
C PRO A 54 -22.62 14.68 -24.16
N ASP A 55 -23.61 14.19 -24.92
CA ASP A 55 -24.06 12.80 -24.80
C ASP A 55 -23.02 11.76 -25.22
N SER A 56 -22.10 12.14 -26.09
CA SER A 56 -20.96 11.32 -26.51
C SER A 56 -19.90 11.11 -25.43
N VAL A 57 -19.89 11.93 -24.36
CA VAL A 57 -18.90 11.80 -23.28
C VAL A 57 -19.30 10.69 -22.31
N ASN A 58 -18.42 9.68 -22.20
CA ASN A 58 -18.55 8.53 -21.31
C ASN A 58 -17.49 8.47 -20.21
N LYS A 59 -16.41 9.26 -20.29
CA LYS A 59 -15.30 9.30 -19.33
C LYS A 59 -15.22 10.66 -18.66
N LEU A 60 -15.03 10.70 -17.35
CA LEU A 60 -14.88 11.92 -16.56
C LEU A 60 -13.58 11.87 -15.74
N ILE A 61 -12.72 12.87 -15.95
CA ILE A 61 -11.55 13.13 -15.11
C ILE A 61 -11.93 14.23 -14.14
N ILE A 62 -11.92 13.94 -12.84
CA ILE A 62 -12.44 14.84 -11.82
C ILE A 62 -11.27 15.32 -10.95
N ALA A 63 -10.86 16.58 -11.19
CA ALA A 63 -9.70 17.22 -10.56
C ALA A 63 -10.02 17.86 -9.17
N ASP A 64 -10.97 17.28 -8.42
CA ASP A 64 -11.33 17.71 -7.07
C ASP A 64 -11.95 16.55 -6.27
N SER A 65 -11.48 16.38 -5.03
CA SER A 65 -11.85 15.25 -4.19
C SER A 65 -13.32 15.29 -3.73
N SER A 66 -13.89 16.47 -3.53
CA SER A 66 -15.28 16.63 -3.10
C SER A 66 -16.23 16.32 -4.24
N TYR A 67 -15.96 16.90 -5.41
CA TYR A 67 -16.75 16.62 -6.62
C TYR A 67 -16.69 15.16 -7.04
N PHE A 68 -15.52 14.52 -6.95
CA PHE A 68 -15.38 13.10 -7.22
C PHE A 68 -16.30 12.28 -6.32
N LYS A 69 -16.21 12.46 -4.99
CA LYS A 69 -17.08 11.76 -4.02
C LYS A 69 -18.57 12.03 -4.25
N PHE A 70 -18.95 13.25 -4.62
CA PHE A 70 -20.36 13.56 -4.90
C PHE A 70 -20.88 12.84 -6.15
N ILE A 71 -20.07 12.75 -7.20
CA ILE A 71 -20.44 12.10 -8.47
C ILE A 71 -20.46 10.58 -8.33
N THR A 72 -19.45 9.99 -7.68
CA THR A 72 -19.26 8.54 -7.61
C THR A 72 -19.94 7.91 -6.39
N ARG A 73 -20.32 8.72 -5.39
CA ARG A 73 -20.79 8.29 -4.07
C ARG A 73 -19.76 7.50 -3.26
N THR A 74 -18.47 7.61 -3.59
CA THR A 74 -17.41 7.02 -2.77
C THR A 74 -17.17 7.85 -1.50
N THR A 75 -16.74 7.18 -0.44
CA THR A 75 -16.48 7.81 0.87
C THR A 75 -15.09 8.43 0.94
N LYS A 76 -14.07 7.65 0.54
CA LYS A 76 -12.66 8.06 0.53
C LYS A 76 -12.12 8.02 -0.90
N VAL A 77 -11.33 9.03 -1.25
CA VAL A 77 -10.74 9.12 -2.59
C VAL A 77 -9.50 8.24 -2.71
N SER A 78 -8.77 8.04 -1.61
CA SER A 78 -7.59 7.17 -1.52
C SER A 78 -7.84 5.77 -2.05
N ASP A 79 -9.00 5.22 -1.71
CA ASP A 79 -9.43 3.87 -2.07
C ASP A 79 -9.65 3.72 -3.59
N ASN A 80 -9.60 4.83 -4.34
CA ASN A 80 -9.88 4.90 -5.77
C ASN A 80 -8.72 5.52 -6.57
N TYR A 81 -7.55 5.74 -5.95
CA TYR A 81 -6.38 6.23 -6.69
C TYR A 81 -5.99 5.23 -7.79
N GLY A 82 -5.74 5.75 -9.00
CA GLY A 82 -5.39 4.90 -10.15
C GLY A 82 -6.51 3.96 -10.62
N SER A 83 -7.75 4.13 -10.15
CA SER A 83 -8.88 3.29 -10.53
C SER A 83 -9.99 4.07 -11.20
N VAL A 84 -10.66 3.42 -12.16
CA VAL A 84 -11.89 3.92 -12.77
C VAL A 84 -13.09 3.40 -11.99
N VAL A 85 -14.00 4.29 -11.62
CA VAL A 85 -15.25 3.96 -10.91
C VAL A 85 -16.45 4.52 -11.64
N ASN A 86 -17.59 3.83 -11.54
CA ASN A 86 -18.82 4.32 -12.16
C ASN A 86 -19.40 5.50 -11.37
N GLY A 87 -20.04 6.42 -12.09
CA GLY A 87 -20.85 7.47 -11.45
C GLY A 87 -22.02 6.86 -10.65
N GLY A 88 -22.26 7.36 -9.44
CA GLY A 88 -23.38 6.96 -8.59
C GLY A 88 -24.47 8.03 -8.47
N LEU A 89 -24.18 9.27 -8.85
CA LEU A 89 -25.14 10.38 -8.84
C LEU A 89 -26.07 10.30 -10.05
N THR A 90 -27.37 10.54 -9.83
CA THR A 90 -28.38 10.59 -10.91
C THR A 90 -27.94 11.58 -12.00
N GLY A 91 -27.99 11.13 -13.27
CA GLY A 91 -27.48 11.88 -14.43
C GLY A 91 -26.00 11.64 -14.74
N TYR A 92 -25.24 11.07 -13.81
CA TYR A 92 -23.83 10.74 -13.99
C TYR A 92 -23.55 9.23 -14.09
N THR A 93 -24.57 8.38 -13.90
CA THR A 93 -24.43 6.92 -13.82
C THR A 93 -23.84 6.24 -15.06
N ARG A 94 -23.95 6.86 -16.23
CA ARG A 94 -23.35 6.33 -17.47
C ARG A 94 -21.85 6.57 -17.61
N HIS A 95 -21.25 7.38 -16.74
CA HIS A 95 -19.85 7.78 -16.90
C HIS A 95 -18.92 6.97 -16.03
N SER A 96 -17.82 6.57 -16.63
CA SER A 96 -16.63 6.08 -15.96
C SER A 96 -15.83 7.29 -15.45
N CYS A 97 -15.56 7.33 -14.15
CA CYS A 97 -14.97 8.47 -13.46
C CYS A 97 -13.59 8.08 -12.90
N VAL A 98 -12.63 8.98 -12.99
CA VAL A 98 -11.34 8.87 -12.30
C VAL A 98 -11.06 10.15 -11.51
N TYR A 99 -10.44 9.99 -10.33
CA TYR A 99 -9.92 11.11 -9.58
C TYR A 99 -8.49 11.42 -10.02
N VAL A 100 -8.19 12.71 -10.18
CA VAL A 100 -6.82 13.22 -10.23
C VAL A 100 -6.69 14.39 -9.26
N PRO A 101 -5.55 14.59 -8.57
CA PRO A 101 -5.32 15.83 -7.85
C PRO A 101 -5.35 17.04 -8.77
N ASN A 102 -5.77 18.19 -8.24
CA ASN A 102 -5.64 19.45 -8.95
C ASN A 102 -4.15 19.80 -9.14
N TYR A 103 -3.71 20.18 -10.34
CA TYR A 103 -2.31 20.56 -10.61
C TYR A 103 -1.78 21.65 -9.67
N LYS A 104 -2.66 22.52 -9.15
CA LYS A 104 -2.27 23.54 -8.15
C LYS A 104 -1.75 22.93 -6.85
N SER A 105 -2.15 21.69 -6.54
CA SER A 105 -1.64 20.96 -5.39
C SER A 105 -0.15 20.62 -5.52
N LEU A 106 0.38 20.50 -6.75
CA LEU A 106 1.78 20.14 -7.01
C LEU A 106 2.78 21.16 -6.46
N PHE A 107 2.36 22.43 -6.32
CA PHE A 107 3.18 23.45 -5.68
C PHE A 107 3.47 23.14 -4.21
N LYS A 108 2.49 22.55 -3.50
CA LYS A 108 2.63 22.18 -2.08
C LYS A 108 3.01 20.72 -1.88
N GLN A 109 2.61 19.85 -2.81
CA GLN A 109 2.72 18.40 -2.74
C GLN A 109 3.13 17.87 -4.13
N PRO A 110 4.41 17.98 -4.52
CA PRO A 110 4.91 17.51 -5.81
C PRO A 110 4.63 16.02 -6.07
N GLU A 111 4.53 15.21 -5.01
CA GLU A 111 4.21 13.79 -5.03
C GLU A 111 2.83 13.48 -5.66
N ASN A 112 1.90 14.44 -5.66
CA ASN A 112 0.60 14.29 -6.30
C ASN A 112 0.70 14.12 -7.83
N LYS A 113 1.86 14.39 -8.43
CA LYS A 113 2.11 14.15 -9.86
C LYS A 113 1.89 12.68 -10.21
N GLN A 114 2.36 11.77 -9.36
CA GLN A 114 2.18 10.32 -9.54
C GLN A 114 0.69 9.94 -9.61
N LEU A 115 -0.14 10.55 -8.76
CA LEU A 115 -1.59 10.29 -8.74
C LEU A 115 -2.29 10.82 -9.99
N ILE A 116 -1.82 11.95 -10.55
CA ILE A 116 -2.32 12.48 -11.82
C ILE A 116 -2.00 11.49 -12.96
N GLU A 117 -0.73 11.05 -13.06
CA GLU A 117 -0.28 10.10 -14.08
C GLU A 117 -1.05 8.77 -14.00
N LEU A 118 -1.24 8.24 -12.79
CA LEU A 118 -1.99 7.01 -12.58
C LEU A 118 -3.47 7.14 -12.96
N GLY A 119 -4.12 8.24 -12.58
CA GLY A 119 -5.51 8.48 -12.96
C GLY A 119 -5.69 8.61 -14.47
N ILE A 120 -4.74 9.26 -15.16
CA ILE A 120 -4.74 9.41 -16.62
C ILE A 120 -4.57 8.05 -17.31
N LYS A 121 -3.60 7.24 -16.88
CA LYS A 121 -3.43 5.87 -17.41
C LYS A 121 -4.66 5.01 -17.19
N ALA A 122 -5.23 5.06 -15.97
CA ALA A 122 -6.42 4.29 -15.63
C ALA A 122 -7.60 4.59 -16.56
N ILE A 123 -7.91 5.88 -16.77
CA ILE A 123 -9.06 6.27 -17.62
C ILE A 123 -8.77 6.11 -19.12
N ALA A 124 -7.51 6.20 -19.54
CA ALA A 124 -7.08 5.88 -20.90
C ALA A 124 -7.17 4.36 -21.20
N GLY A 125 -7.11 3.52 -20.16
CA GLY A 125 -7.10 2.06 -20.30
C GLY A 125 -5.68 1.48 -20.42
N THR A 126 -4.67 2.26 -20.04
CA THR A 126 -3.24 1.91 -20.05
C THR A 126 -2.67 1.76 -18.63
N GLY A 127 -3.55 1.60 -17.63
CA GLY A 127 -3.18 1.40 -16.23
C GLY A 127 -2.36 0.13 -16.01
N THR A 128 -1.40 0.21 -15.08
CA THR A 128 -0.55 -0.92 -14.70
C THR A 128 -1.33 -1.93 -13.86
N ALA A 129 -1.28 -3.21 -14.23
CA ALA A 129 -1.63 -4.32 -13.35
C ALA A 129 -0.33 -4.94 -12.79
N VAL A 130 -0.37 -5.45 -11.55
CA VAL A 130 0.77 -6.20 -10.98
C VAL A 130 1.14 -7.33 -11.94
N LEU A 131 2.38 -7.32 -12.42
CA LEU A 131 2.91 -8.44 -13.19
C LEU A 131 3.49 -9.46 -12.21
N ILE A 132 2.80 -10.58 -12.05
CA ILE A 132 3.30 -11.74 -11.29
C ILE A 132 3.79 -12.75 -12.32
N SER A 133 5.11 -12.94 -12.39
CA SER A 133 5.75 -13.88 -13.34
C SER A 133 5.74 -15.31 -12.79
N SER A 134 5.98 -15.45 -11.49
CA SER A 134 5.90 -16.73 -10.77
C SER A 134 5.22 -16.55 -9.41
N ALA A 135 4.28 -17.44 -9.09
CA ALA A 135 3.63 -17.51 -7.79
C ALA A 135 3.33 -18.96 -7.42
N GLU A 136 3.87 -19.40 -6.29
CA GLU A 136 3.53 -20.69 -5.69
C GLU A 136 2.82 -20.48 -4.35
N TYR A 137 1.82 -21.31 -4.08
CA TYR A 137 0.96 -21.13 -2.92
C TYR A 137 0.89 -22.42 -2.09
N GLY A 138 1.29 -22.33 -0.82
CA GLY A 138 1.31 -23.46 0.12
C GLY A 138 -0.06 -23.76 0.72
N PHE A 139 -1.01 -24.28 -0.08
CA PHE A 139 -2.38 -24.61 0.37
C PHE A 139 -2.55 -26.01 0.96
N GLN A 140 -1.53 -26.86 0.88
CA GLN A 140 -1.63 -28.27 1.28
C GLN A 140 -0.72 -28.53 2.48
N HIS A 141 -1.19 -29.32 3.44
CA HIS A 141 -0.39 -29.67 4.61
C HIS A 141 0.96 -30.30 4.19
N GLY A 142 2.06 -29.67 4.61
CA GLY A 142 3.43 -30.07 4.30
C GLY A 142 4.01 -29.45 3.03
N SER A 143 3.25 -28.62 2.31
CA SER A 143 3.76 -27.86 1.15
C SER A 143 4.75 -26.77 1.54
N ASP A 144 4.73 -26.33 2.79
CA ASP A 144 5.65 -25.32 3.32
C ASP A 144 7.12 -25.75 3.28
N ARG A 145 7.43 -27.04 3.46
CA ARG A 145 8.81 -27.56 3.43
C ARG A 145 9.54 -27.24 2.14
N GLU A 146 9.01 -27.69 1.01
CA GLU A 146 9.66 -27.53 -0.29
C GLU A 146 9.71 -26.05 -0.70
N LEU A 147 8.64 -25.31 -0.39
CA LEU A 147 8.59 -23.86 -0.65
C LEU A 147 9.69 -23.14 0.13
N LEU A 148 9.81 -23.37 1.45
CA LEU A 148 10.84 -22.75 2.28
C LEU A 148 12.26 -23.20 1.91
N ASP A 149 12.46 -24.49 1.60
CA ASP A 149 13.76 -25.01 1.15
C ASP A 149 14.21 -24.37 -0.18
N SER A 150 13.26 -24.06 -1.06
CA SER A 150 13.56 -23.37 -2.33
C SER A 150 14.11 -21.95 -2.15
N LEU A 151 13.87 -21.32 -0.98
CA LEU A 151 14.22 -19.92 -0.73
C LEU A 151 15.70 -19.72 -0.37
N TYR A 152 16.41 -20.74 0.11
CA TYR A 152 17.83 -20.62 0.53
C TYR A 152 18.79 -20.16 -0.56
N LYS A 153 18.41 -20.29 -1.84
CA LYS A 153 19.24 -19.86 -2.97
C LYS A 153 19.21 -18.34 -3.19
N TYR A 154 18.26 -17.64 -2.58
CA TYR A 154 18.12 -16.20 -2.74
C TYR A 154 18.86 -15.46 -1.64
N PRO A 155 19.68 -14.44 -1.96
CA PRO A 155 20.44 -13.69 -0.96
C PRO A 155 19.59 -12.66 -0.22
N VAL A 156 18.45 -12.27 -0.78
CA VAL A 156 17.54 -11.26 -0.24
C VAL A 156 16.11 -11.75 -0.45
N LEU A 157 15.28 -11.64 0.59
CA LEU A 157 13.86 -11.95 0.54
C LEU A 157 13.07 -10.82 1.18
N ALA A 158 12.15 -10.23 0.43
CA ALA A 158 11.07 -9.46 1.02
C ALA A 158 10.09 -10.42 1.68
N ALA A 159 9.62 -10.09 2.87
CA ALA A 159 8.70 -10.89 3.66
C ALA A 159 7.56 -10.03 4.20
N ASP A 160 6.39 -10.64 4.35
CA ASP A 160 5.17 -10.00 4.84
C ASP A 160 4.25 -11.06 5.47
N ILE A 161 3.56 -10.74 6.57
CA ILE A 161 2.60 -11.64 7.21
C ILE A 161 1.17 -11.09 7.18
N GLU A 162 0.20 -12.00 7.11
CA GLU A 162 -1.20 -11.69 7.42
C GLU A 162 -1.59 -12.27 8.77
N THR A 163 -2.36 -11.52 9.53
CA THR A 163 -2.74 -11.86 10.90
C THR A 163 -4.23 -11.72 11.13
N THR A 164 -4.74 -12.33 12.21
CA THR A 164 -6.15 -12.19 12.62
C THR A 164 -6.48 -10.82 13.20
N GLY A 165 -5.46 -10.00 13.52
CA GLY A 165 -5.60 -8.72 14.20
C GLY A 165 -4.28 -7.96 14.33
N LEU A 166 -4.30 -6.84 15.05
CA LEU A 166 -3.15 -5.93 15.17
C LEU A 166 -2.40 -6.02 16.52
N ASP A 167 -3.00 -6.66 17.51
CA ASP A 167 -2.42 -6.85 18.84
C ASP A 167 -1.45 -8.04 18.88
N LEU A 168 -0.71 -8.18 19.99
CA LEU A 168 0.32 -9.21 20.15
C LEU A 168 -0.23 -10.64 20.29
N GLU A 169 -1.52 -10.79 20.56
CA GLU A 169 -2.18 -12.10 20.66
C GLU A 169 -2.82 -12.53 19.33
N ALA A 170 -2.72 -11.69 18.30
CA ALA A 170 -3.13 -12.06 16.95
C ALA A 170 -2.36 -13.29 16.43
N GLU A 171 -3.07 -14.17 15.76
CA GLU A 171 -2.49 -15.36 15.14
C GLU A 171 -1.99 -15.01 13.74
N ILE A 172 -0.88 -15.64 13.34
CA ILE A 172 -0.35 -15.50 11.99
C ILE A 172 -1.09 -16.48 11.07
N VAL A 173 -1.75 -15.95 10.06
CA VAL A 173 -2.56 -16.68 9.07
C VAL A 173 -1.71 -17.14 7.90
N SER A 174 -0.88 -16.24 7.38
CA SER A 174 0.01 -16.54 6.26
C SER A 174 1.30 -15.77 6.34
N ILE A 175 2.29 -16.24 5.57
CA ILE A 175 3.51 -15.52 5.29
C ILE A 175 3.83 -15.59 3.80
N ALA A 176 4.28 -14.48 3.24
CA ALA A 176 4.76 -14.41 1.88
C ALA A 176 6.25 -14.07 1.83
N PHE A 177 6.93 -14.56 0.79
CA PHE A 177 8.31 -14.22 0.48
C PHE A 177 8.45 -13.87 -1.00
N ALA A 178 9.23 -12.85 -1.32
CA ALA A 178 9.55 -12.45 -2.68
C ALA A 178 11.05 -12.23 -2.85
N TRP A 179 11.63 -12.73 -3.95
CA TRP A 179 13.05 -12.54 -4.31
C TRP A 179 13.24 -11.64 -5.53
N THR A 180 12.15 -11.28 -6.20
CA THR A 180 12.07 -10.17 -7.15
C THR A 180 10.76 -9.43 -6.91
N LYS A 181 10.54 -8.30 -7.60
CA LYS A 181 9.21 -7.68 -7.62
C LYS A 181 8.15 -8.52 -8.35
N HIS A 182 8.52 -9.56 -9.10
CA HIS A 182 7.59 -10.36 -9.92
C HIS A 182 7.45 -11.82 -9.49
N ASP A 183 8.31 -12.30 -8.58
CA ASP A 183 8.43 -13.71 -8.24
C ASP A 183 8.46 -13.90 -6.71
N GLY A 184 7.59 -14.78 -6.24
CA GLY A 184 7.50 -15.10 -4.82
C GLY A 184 6.60 -16.29 -4.50
N VAL A 185 6.46 -16.55 -3.21
CA VAL A 185 5.61 -17.61 -2.66
C VAL A 185 4.77 -17.05 -1.51
N ALA A 186 3.60 -17.65 -1.26
CA ALA A 186 2.83 -17.40 -0.05
C ALA A 186 2.35 -18.71 0.57
N ILE A 187 2.43 -18.82 1.89
CA ILE A 187 2.19 -20.06 2.64
C ILE A 187 1.08 -19.82 3.64
N ASP A 188 0.07 -20.69 3.64
CA ASP A 188 -0.98 -20.71 4.66
C ASP A 188 -0.46 -21.42 5.93
N LEU A 189 -0.23 -20.66 7.00
CA LEU A 189 0.28 -21.17 8.26
C LEU A 189 -0.83 -21.78 9.14
N SER A 190 -2.10 -21.48 8.87
CA SER A 190 -3.22 -22.18 9.51
C SER A 190 -3.32 -23.66 9.09
N ILE A 191 -2.76 -24.01 7.92
CA ILE A 191 -2.70 -25.38 7.40
C ILE A 191 -1.37 -26.06 7.74
N ASN A 192 -0.26 -25.37 7.49
CA ASN A 192 1.07 -25.97 7.58
C ASN A 192 1.68 -25.87 8.99
N GLY A 193 1.17 -24.97 9.82
CA GLY A 193 1.77 -24.64 11.10
C GLY A 193 3.07 -23.84 10.94
N ILE A 194 3.77 -23.64 12.06
CA ILE A 194 4.88 -22.69 12.17
C ILE A 194 6.27 -23.34 12.28
N TYR A 195 6.34 -24.67 12.38
CA TYR A 195 7.59 -25.37 12.69
C TYR A 195 8.67 -25.17 11.63
N TYR A 196 8.35 -25.37 10.34
CA TYR A 196 9.33 -25.19 9.27
C TYR A 196 9.64 -23.72 9.02
N LEU A 197 8.67 -22.83 9.21
CA LEU A 197 8.93 -21.39 9.17
C LEU A 197 9.97 -20.98 10.22
N LYS A 198 9.80 -21.42 11.47
CA LYS A 198 10.79 -21.16 12.53
C LYS A 198 12.16 -21.68 12.12
N LYS A 199 12.25 -22.95 11.70
CA LYS A 199 13.51 -23.55 11.25
C LYS A 199 14.15 -22.73 10.13
N PHE A 200 13.37 -22.34 9.13
CA PHE A 200 13.83 -21.50 8.02
C PHE A 200 14.42 -20.19 8.51
N LEU A 201 13.71 -19.44 9.37
CA LEU A 201 14.20 -18.16 9.90
C LEU A 201 15.46 -18.31 10.77
N GLU A 202 15.63 -19.45 11.47
CA GLU A 202 16.83 -19.71 12.27
C GLU A 202 18.07 -20.01 11.42
N THR A 203 17.87 -20.60 10.23
CA THR A 203 18.98 -21.07 9.38
C THR A 203 19.20 -20.27 8.11
N TYR A 204 18.24 -19.46 7.66
CA TYR A 204 18.42 -18.56 6.52
C TYR A 204 19.53 -17.54 6.79
N LYS A 205 20.45 -17.39 5.83
CA LYS A 205 21.64 -16.52 5.96
C LYS A 205 21.58 -15.29 5.07
N GLY A 206 20.56 -15.20 4.21
CA GLY A 206 20.33 -14.00 3.41
C GLY A 206 19.69 -12.89 4.24
N LYS A 207 19.48 -11.75 3.59
CA LYS A 207 18.83 -10.59 4.20
C LYS A 207 17.31 -10.68 4.05
N LEU A 208 16.60 -10.34 5.12
CA LEU A 208 15.16 -10.13 5.07
C LEU A 208 14.86 -8.65 4.83
N VAL A 209 13.76 -8.38 4.15
CA VAL A 209 13.27 -7.03 3.87
C VAL A 209 11.78 -6.99 4.21
N PHE A 210 11.36 -5.98 4.95
CA PHE A 210 9.97 -5.78 5.34
C PHE A 210 9.49 -4.39 4.93
N HIS A 211 8.19 -4.17 4.99
CA HIS A 211 7.61 -2.84 5.00
C HIS A 211 6.96 -2.62 6.36
N ASN A 212 7.47 -1.70 7.18
CA ASN A 212 7.05 -1.57 8.58
C ASN A 212 7.29 -2.86 9.40
N GLY A 213 8.50 -3.42 9.27
CA GLY A 213 8.89 -4.72 9.81
C GLY A 213 8.86 -4.83 11.34
N LEU A 214 8.70 -3.72 12.07
CA LEU A 214 8.41 -3.76 13.51
C LEU A 214 7.13 -4.57 13.81
N PHE A 215 6.14 -4.52 12.91
CA PHE A 215 4.90 -5.26 13.08
C PHE A 215 5.08 -6.76 12.85
N ASP A 216 5.69 -7.15 11.73
CA ASP A 216 5.94 -8.54 11.38
C ASP A 216 6.90 -9.19 12.37
N ALA A 217 8.03 -8.55 12.64
CA ALA A 217 9.08 -9.10 13.49
C ALA A 217 8.58 -9.36 14.92
N LYS A 218 7.80 -8.44 15.52
CA LYS A 218 7.28 -8.65 16.89
C LYS A 218 6.31 -9.84 16.92
N LEU A 219 5.45 -10.00 15.92
CA LEU A 219 4.48 -11.10 15.87
C LEU A 219 5.18 -12.44 15.60
N LEU A 220 6.12 -12.47 14.65
CA LEU A 220 6.97 -13.64 14.42
C LEU A 220 7.73 -14.03 15.70
N ILE A 221 8.31 -13.08 16.42
CA ILE A 221 8.99 -13.36 17.70
C ILE A 221 8.02 -13.96 18.73
N ARG A 222 6.85 -13.33 18.90
CA ARG A 222 5.81 -13.72 19.85
C ARG A 222 5.21 -15.10 19.56
N SER A 223 5.06 -15.46 18.29
CA SER A 223 4.43 -16.73 17.86
C SER A 223 5.43 -17.89 17.75
N LEU A 224 6.68 -17.63 17.34
CA LEU A 224 7.64 -18.70 17.03
C LEU A 224 8.61 -19.03 18.18
N TRP A 225 8.95 -18.05 19.03
CA TRP A 225 9.95 -18.26 20.11
C TRP A 225 9.38 -18.10 21.52
N MET A 226 8.34 -17.30 21.73
CA MET A 226 7.79 -17.05 23.06
C MET A 226 6.65 -18.02 23.42
N LYS A 227 6.72 -18.62 24.61
CA LYS A 227 5.64 -19.50 25.12
C LYS A 227 4.47 -18.74 25.75
N HIS A 228 4.74 -17.57 26.30
CA HIS A 228 3.77 -16.68 26.95
C HIS A 228 4.34 -15.25 26.96
N ALA A 229 3.52 -14.25 27.26
CA ALA A 229 3.90 -12.83 27.21
C ALA A 229 5.17 -12.47 28.02
N ALA A 230 5.38 -13.12 29.17
CA ALA A 230 6.56 -12.89 30.01
C ALA A 230 7.79 -13.77 29.67
N ASP A 231 7.78 -14.49 28.54
CA ASP A 231 8.90 -15.37 28.14
C ASP A 231 10.07 -14.56 27.57
N HIS A 232 10.80 -13.88 28.47
CA HIS A 232 11.94 -13.06 28.07
C HIS A 232 13.08 -13.89 27.46
N LYS A 233 13.18 -15.18 27.78
CA LYS A 233 14.20 -16.06 27.18
C LYS A 233 13.88 -16.29 25.70
N GLY A 234 12.65 -16.71 25.38
CA GLY A 234 12.18 -16.86 24.01
C GLY A 234 12.21 -15.54 23.23
N MET A 235 11.85 -14.43 23.86
CA MET A 235 11.94 -13.09 23.27
C MET A 235 13.38 -12.75 22.86
N MET A 236 14.35 -12.93 23.76
CA MET A 236 15.76 -12.64 23.48
C MET A 236 16.38 -13.62 22.47
N GLU A 237 15.85 -14.83 22.34
CA GLU A 237 16.22 -15.78 21.29
C GLU A 237 15.69 -15.30 19.93
N GLY A 238 14.40 -15.02 19.81
CA GLY A 238 13.78 -14.54 18.57
C GLY A 238 14.37 -13.22 18.08
N LEU A 239 14.65 -12.28 18.98
CA LEU A 239 15.30 -11.00 18.67
C LEU A 239 16.65 -11.16 17.94
N GLN A 240 17.35 -12.30 18.06
CA GLN A 240 18.62 -12.52 17.38
C GLN A 240 18.48 -12.66 15.87
N TYR A 241 17.34 -13.15 15.40
CA TYR A 241 17.07 -13.39 13.99
C TYR A 241 16.53 -12.16 13.26
N PHE A 242 16.14 -11.10 13.99
CA PHE A 242 15.65 -9.83 13.45
C PHE A 242 16.58 -8.64 13.77
N LYS A 243 17.89 -8.89 13.90
CA LYS A 243 18.90 -7.85 14.13
C LYS A 243 19.28 -7.07 12.87
N ASP A 244 19.16 -7.70 11.71
CA ASP A 244 19.56 -7.12 10.43
C ASP A 244 18.55 -7.47 9.33
N PHE A 245 17.52 -6.64 9.23
CA PHE A 245 16.59 -6.61 8.10
C PHE A 245 16.47 -5.17 7.58
N ASP A 246 16.11 -5.03 6.30
CA ASP A 246 15.81 -3.71 5.73
C ASP A 246 14.32 -3.38 5.87
N ASP A 247 14.01 -2.10 6.13
CA ASP A 247 12.63 -1.62 6.23
C ASP A 247 12.34 -0.57 5.14
N THR A 248 11.50 -0.97 4.18
CA THR A 248 11.17 -0.12 3.03
C THR A 248 10.29 1.08 3.39
N MET A 249 9.60 1.06 4.54
CA MET A 249 8.88 2.24 5.04
C MET A 249 9.89 3.32 5.48
N ILE A 250 10.98 2.92 6.13
CA ILE A 250 12.09 3.81 6.53
C ILE A 250 12.82 4.31 5.28
N MET A 251 13.15 3.43 4.34
CA MET A 251 13.79 3.81 3.08
C MET A 251 12.91 4.82 2.31
N ALA A 252 11.60 4.59 2.23
CA ALA A 252 10.67 5.53 1.59
C ALA A 252 10.58 6.87 2.33
N TYR A 253 10.62 6.86 3.67
CA TYR A 253 10.64 8.09 4.47
C TYR A 253 11.86 8.96 4.15
N LEU A 254 13.04 8.34 4.13
CA LEU A 254 14.30 9.03 3.82
C LEU A 254 14.32 9.54 2.37
N ALA A 255 13.96 8.70 1.41
CA ALA A 255 13.96 9.07 -0.01
C ALA A 255 12.95 10.17 -0.34
N LYS A 256 11.78 10.17 0.31
CA LYS A 256 10.75 11.21 0.08
C LYS A 256 11.18 12.55 0.67
N ASN A 257 11.87 12.55 1.81
CA ASN A 257 12.41 13.75 2.48
C ASN A 257 11.47 14.98 2.44
N ALA A 258 10.18 14.74 2.67
CA ALA A 258 9.15 15.74 2.43
C ALA A 258 8.93 16.62 3.67
N THR A 259 8.77 17.93 3.45
CA THR A 259 8.36 18.89 4.50
C THR A 259 6.84 18.90 4.73
N THR A 260 6.11 18.12 3.93
CA THR A 260 4.68 17.90 4.02
C THR A 260 4.36 16.47 4.45
N LYS A 261 3.15 16.26 4.95
CA LYS A 261 2.66 14.92 5.26
C LYS A 261 2.52 14.12 3.96
N VAL A 262 3.40 13.14 3.81
CA VAL A 262 3.34 12.11 2.76
C VAL A 262 2.90 10.79 3.37
N SER A 263 2.26 9.95 2.57
CA SER A 263 1.98 8.59 3.00
C SER A 263 3.22 7.72 2.88
N LEU A 264 3.35 6.82 3.85
CA LEU A 264 4.38 5.79 3.89
C LEU A 264 3.79 4.38 3.82
N ARG A 265 2.46 4.26 3.65
CA ARG A 265 1.78 2.96 3.56
C ARG A 265 2.16 2.24 2.27
N LEU A 266 2.45 0.94 2.36
CA LEU A 266 2.88 0.11 1.24
C LEU A 266 2.07 0.34 -0.04
N LYS A 267 0.75 0.16 0.02
CA LYS A 267 -0.19 0.36 -1.10
C LYS A 267 -0.06 1.72 -1.79
N GLU A 268 0.14 2.77 -1.01
CA GLU A 268 0.21 4.14 -1.53
C GLU A 268 1.59 4.44 -2.11
N VAL A 269 2.66 3.92 -1.52
CA VAL A 269 4.04 4.16 -1.99
C VAL A 269 4.38 3.29 -3.21
N ALA A 270 3.85 2.07 -3.27
CA ALA A 270 4.03 1.14 -4.39
C ALA A 270 2.93 1.25 -5.46
N LEU A 271 2.03 2.23 -5.36
CA LEU A 271 0.83 2.33 -6.21
C LEU A 271 1.14 2.31 -7.72
N GLU A 272 2.26 2.90 -8.15
CA GLU A 272 2.65 2.86 -9.56
C GLU A 272 3.06 1.48 -10.08
N TYR A 273 3.47 0.61 -9.17
CA TYR A 273 3.85 -0.76 -9.46
C TYR A 273 2.64 -1.68 -9.35
N VAL A 274 1.96 -1.67 -8.20
CA VAL A 274 0.89 -2.65 -7.94
C VAL A 274 -0.49 -2.21 -8.45
N GLY A 275 -0.62 -0.94 -8.85
CA GLY A 275 -1.94 -0.35 -9.08
C GLY A 275 -2.79 -0.42 -7.82
N ASN A 276 -4.09 -0.17 -7.96
CA ASN A 276 -5.03 -0.32 -6.86
C ASN A 276 -5.72 -1.68 -6.98
N TYR A 277 -5.15 -2.68 -6.32
CA TYR A 277 -5.65 -4.07 -6.35
C TYR A 277 -6.91 -4.28 -5.49
N ALA A 278 -7.61 -3.20 -5.09
CA ALA A 278 -8.98 -3.10 -4.55
C ALA A 278 -9.32 -3.88 -3.27
N ILE A 279 -8.51 -4.83 -2.86
CA ILE A 279 -8.72 -5.66 -1.68
C ILE A 279 -8.08 -4.95 -0.47
N GLU A 280 -8.89 -4.66 0.54
CA GLU A 280 -8.41 -4.38 1.90
C GLU A 280 -8.88 -5.53 2.80
N ILE A 281 -7.96 -6.42 3.15
CA ILE A 281 -8.25 -7.49 4.11
C ILE A 281 -8.28 -6.87 5.51
N GLN A 282 -9.45 -6.36 5.90
CA GLN A 282 -9.69 -5.90 7.28
C GLN A 282 -10.21 -7.02 8.17
N ASP A 283 -10.85 -8.02 7.56
CA ASP A 283 -11.46 -9.16 8.22
C ASP A 283 -11.22 -10.39 7.35
N ILE A 284 -10.22 -11.18 7.72
CA ILE A 284 -9.78 -12.38 7.01
C ILE A 284 -10.92 -13.39 6.81
N ALA A 285 -11.94 -13.41 7.68
CA ALA A 285 -13.05 -14.35 7.61
C ALA A 285 -13.96 -14.13 6.40
N LYS A 286 -13.84 -12.97 5.75
CA LYS A 286 -14.63 -12.61 4.55
C LYS A 286 -13.98 -13.04 3.24
N TYR A 287 -12.76 -13.57 3.28
CA TYR A 287 -11.98 -13.90 2.09
C TYR A 287 -11.62 -15.37 2.07
N THR A 288 -11.49 -15.92 0.87
CA THR A 288 -10.95 -17.26 0.67
C THR A 288 -9.45 -17.26 0.98
N LYS A 289 -8.92 -18.42 1.37
CA LYS A 289 -7.48 -18.62 1.56
C LYS A 289 -6.67 -18.21 0.33
N ALA A 290 -7.21 -18.46 -0.87
CA ALA A 290 -6.57 -18.08 -2.11
C ALA A 290 -6.46 -16.57 -2.30
N GLU A 291 -7.49 -15.81 -1.91
CA GLU A 291 -7.46 -14.35 -1.94
C GLU A 291 -6.48 -13.78 -0.91
N ILE A 292 -6.44 -14.36 0.30
CA ILE A 292 -5.50 -13.95 1.36
C ILE A 292 -4.05 -14.17 0.92
N LEU A 293 -3.70 -15.36 0.43
CA LEU A 293 -2.32 -15.63 0.02
C LEU A 293 -1.90 -14.79 -1.19
N ARG A 294 -2.81 -14.55 -2.14
CA ARG A 294 -2.53 -13.67 -3.29
C ARG A 294 -2.29 -12.23 -2.82
N TYR A 295 -3.09 -11.76 -1.87
CA TYR A 295 -2.93 -10.43 -1.28
C TYR A 295 -1.57 -10.29 -0.57
N ASN A 296 -1.25 -11.23 0.32
CA ASN A 296 0.01 -11.27 1.06
C ASN A 296 1.24 -11.36 0.12
N LEU A 297 1.13 -12.14 -0.97
CA LEU A 297 2.17 -12.19 -2.00
C LEU A 297 2.35 -10.82 -2.69
N ILE A 298 1.26 -10.13 -3.04
CA ILE A 298 1.36 -8.78 -3.64
C ILE A 298 2.09 -7.82 -2.69
N ASP A 299 1.86 -7.92 -1.38
CA ASP A 299 2.51 -7.07 -0.37
C ASP A 299 4.03 -7.38 -0.27
N ALA A 300 4.43 -8.66 -0.31
CA ALA A 300 5.84 -9.03 -0.40
C ALA A 300 6.51 -8.54 -1.72
N LEU A 301 5.82 -8.69 -2.86
CA LEU A 301 6.31 -8.21 -4.17
C LEU A 301 6.44 -6.67 -4.21
N ALA A 302 5.48 -5.96 -3.62
CA ALA A 302 5.51 -4.51 -3.47
C ALA A 302 6.66 -4.07 -2.57
N THR A 303 6.91 -4.80 -1.49
CA THR A 303 8.04 -4.57 -0.59
C THR A 303 9.37 -4.73 -1.34
N PHE A 304 9.54 -5.79 -2.12
CA PHE A 304 10.75 -5.97 -2.94
C PHE A 304 10.92 -4.84 -3.96
N TYR A 305 9.83 -4.44 -4.62
CA TYR A 305 9.84 -3.30 -5.55
C TYR A 305 10.31 -2.00 -4.88
N LEU A 306 9.81 -1.69 -3.68
CA LEU A 306 10.23 -0.49 -2.94
C LEU A 306 11.67 -0.58 -2.46
N TRP A 307 12.14 -1.77 -2.10
CA TRP A 307 13.53 -2.01 -1.75
C TRP A 307 14.45 -1.72 -2.93
N GLU A 308 14.15 -2.22 -4.13
CA GLU A 308 14.89 -1.86 -5.35
C GLU A 308 14.86 -0.35 -5.61
N LYS A 309 13.67 0.26 -5.51
CA LYS A 309 13.46 1.68 -5.82
C LYS A 309 14.23 2.61 -4.91
N TYR A 310 14.30 2.30 -3.61
CA TYR A 310 14.94 3.14 -2.60
C TYR A 310 16.24 2.55 -2.06
N TYR A 311 16.84 1.58 -2.77
CA TYR A 311 18.00 0.83 -2.31
C TYR A 311 19.17 1.71 -1.87
N ALA A 312 19.37 2.85 -2.54
CA ALA A 312 20.41 3.82 -2.19
C ALA A 312 20.35 4.29 -0.73
N GLU A 313 19.15 4.37 -0.14
CA GLU A 313 18.96 4.81 1.24
C GLU A 313 19.54 3.83 2.27
N THR A 314 19.76 2.56 1.91
CA THR A 314 20.37 1.57 2.82
C THR A 314 21.80 1.92 3.20
N THR A 315 22.45 2.78 2.42
CA THR A 315 23.81 3.27 2.65
C THR A 315 23.85 4.69 3.23
N SER A 316 22.68 5.33 3.42
CA SER A 316 22.61 6.68 3.95
C SER A 316 22.98 6.69 5.43
N ARG A 317 23.64 7.77 5.85
CA ARG A 317 24.04 7.95 7.24
C ARG A 317 22.86 7.85 8.23
N PRO A 318 21.70 8.52 8.01
CA PRO A 318 20.56 8.38 8.91
C PRO A 318 20.07 6.93 9.02
N TYR A 319 20.03 6.19 7.90
CA TYR A 319 19.59 4.80 7.90
C TYR A 319 20.51 3.93 8.77
N LEU A 320 21.82 4.00 8.53
CA LEU A 320 22.83 3.17 9.18
C LEU A 320 23.09 3.54 10.65
N GLU A 321 23.10 4.83 10.99
CA GLU A 321 23.46 5.28 12.34
C GLU A 321 22.27 5.40 13.29
N ILE A 322 21.04 5.56 12.77
CA ILE A 322 19.87 5.86 13.59
C ILE A 322 18.78 4.81 13.40
N PHE A 323 18.26 4.68 12.18
CA PHE A 323 17.03 3.92 11.96
C PHE A 323 17.22 2.42 12.08
N GLN A 324 18.16 1.83 11.34
CA GLN A 324 18.42 0.39 11.36
C GLN A 324 18.80 -0.09 12.77
N PRO A 325 19.74 0.56 13.51
CA PRO A 325 20.10 0.12 14.86
C PRO A 325 18.96 0.24 15.88
N SER A 326 17.99 1.14 15.64
CA SER A 326 16.85 1.34 16.54
C SER A 326 15.82 0.20 16.48
N LEU A 327 15.73 -0.52 15.36
CA LEU A 327 14.73 -1.58 15.14
C LEU A 327 14.75 -2.63 16.26
N TYR A 328 15.94 -3.13 16.61
CA TYR A 328 16.11 -4.14 17.67
C TYR A 328 15.52 -3.67 19.01
N SER A 329 15.84 -2.44 19.42
CA SER A 329 15.38 -1.88 20.69
C SER A 329 13.87 -1.61 20.67
N LEU A 330 13.34 -1.13 19.54
CA LEU A 330 11.91 -0.88 19.36
C LEU A 330 11.10 -2.18 19.43
N ILE A 331 11.53 -3.24 18.73
CA ILE A 331 10.87 -4.55 18.79
C ILE A 331 10.84 -5.06 20.23
N LYS A 332 11.98 -4.97 20.95
CA LYS A 332 12.05 -5.37 22.35
C LYS A 332 11.08 -4.58 23.23
N MET A 333 11.02 -3.26 23.07
CA MET A 333 10.09 -2.41 23.82
C MET A 333 8.63 -2.77 23.53
N MET A 334 8.30 -3.03 22.26
CA MET A 334 6.95 -3.43 21.85
C MET A 334 6.53 -4.78 22.44
N LEU A 335 7.46 -5.73 22.59
CA LEU A 335 7.20 -7.05 23.18
C LEU A 335 7.09 -7.03 24.70
N VAL A 336 7.87 -6.17 25.38
CA VAL A 336 7.85 -6.06 26.85
C VAL A 336 6.65 -5.24 27.33
N GLY A 337 6.29 -4.16 26.63
CA GLY A 337 5.25 -3.24 27.05
C GLY A 337 5.62 -2.38 28.27
N LEU A 338 4.62 -1.74 28.87
CA LEU A 338 4.74 -0.93 30.07
C LEU A 338 3.75 -1.47 31.12
N PRO A 339 4.22 -1.99 32.28
CA PRO A 339 3.31 -2.39 33.35
C PRO A 339 2.60 -1.15 33.90
N MET A 340 1.28 -1.22 33.98
CA MET A 340 0.43 -0.17 34.53
C MET A 340 -0.29 -0.71 35.77
N ASP A 341 -0.32 0.08 36.84
CA ASP A 341 -1.09 -0.22 38.04
C ASP A 341 -2.54 0.21 37.82
N SER A 342 -3.46 -0.76 37.76
CA SER A 342 -4.86 -0.49 37.47
C SER A 342 -5.58 0.29 38.57
N ASP A 343 -5.18 0.12 39.83
CA ASP A 343 -5.81 0.82 40.96
C ASP A 343 -5.45 2.30 40.91
N ARG A 344 -4.16 2.61 40.66
CA ARG A 344 -3.69 4.00 40.55
C ARG A 344 -4.21 4.76 39.34
N VAL A 345 -4.61 4.06 38.27
CA VAL A 345 -5.23 4.70 37.08
C VAL A 345 -6.68 5.13 37.37
N GLN A 346 -7.33 4.51 38.36
CA GLN A 346 -8.71 4.78 38.73
C GLN A 346 -8.88 5.87 39.80
N GLU A 347 -7.80 6.26 40.49
CA GLU A 347 -7.72 7.43 41.39
C GLU A 347 -7.92 8.75 40.64
#